data_AF-A0A8X6RI23-F1
#
_entry.id   AF-A0A8X6RI23-F1
#
_cell.length_a   1.000
_cell.length_b   1.000
_cell.length_c   1.000
_cell.angle_alpha   90.00
_cell.angle_beta   90.00
_cell.angle_gamma   90.00
#
_symmetry.space_group_name_H-M   'P 1'
#
loop_
_entity.id
_entity.type
_entity.pdbx_description
1 polymer ?
#
loop_
_entity_poly.entity_id
_entity_poly.type
_entity_poly.pdbx_seq_one_letter_code
_entity_poly.pdbx_strand_id
1 'polypeptide(L)'
;MSKSTEELLLNSVESASRRKIKIPDLLKEQDSQNVNIIVELDLLSSLMKNLLCCKYCCSSEKIELREDLKSRRGLAVSLEIICHNCEESTSTMSSKISNKCYDVNLRLTYGMRAIGKGGAAARIFCGLMNLPPPPAKFERHNSLFLNVLKTISEDSMNAAVHEAVIANDNNSNIAVAADGTWHKRGYSSLNGVVCATSVENGKVIDFEALTKYCSSCKEAKVYGDTEVEKLEYVGHVQKRMGTRLRIILKMSKGIKLSDGKNILGRGRLTLKEVDSIQHYYGLAIRKNLSSVEDVKRAIWAIYFHKLSTEDNPQHALCPLVNFIESEKVFRDLTEKDLLKKCLHGRTQNPNESFNKCIWERIPKTVFVGIETLKFGVMDAVICFNDGYVSRIKVFEALGIKSGYNTERALHIIDNKRIF
;
A
#
# COMPACT_ATOMS: atom_id res chain seq x y z
N MET A 1 39.96 -18.54 -26.89
CA MET A 1 39.43 -19.29 -25.74
C MET A 1 38.32 -18.48 -25.10
N SER A 2 37.10 -18.78 -25.51
CA SER A 2 35.86 -18.18 -25.04
C SER A 2 35.54 -18.69 -23.64
N LYS A 3 35.60 -17.81 -22.63
CA LYS A 3 34.75 -17.97 -21.45
C LYS A 3 33.39 -17.42 -21.83
N SER A 4 32.38 -18.28 -21.80
CA SER A 4 31.02 -18.02 -22.25
C SER A 4 30.37 -16.93 -21.40
N THR A 5 29.61 -16.09 -22.09
CA THR A 5 28.81 -14.98 -21.59
C THR A 5 27.72 -15.41 -20.60
N GLU A 6 27.62 -16.70 -20.28
CA GLU A 6 26.70 -17.30 -19.30
C GLU A 6 27.22 -17.27 -17.86
N GLU A 7 28.53 -17.22 -17.61
CA GLU A 7 29.08 -17.17 -16.23
C GLU A 7 28.94 -15.80 -15.55
N LEU A 8 28.70 -14.72 -16.32
CA LEU A 8 28.48 -13.38 -15.78
C LEU A 8 27.00 -13.09 -15.43
N LEU A 9 26.08 -13.98 -15.80
CA LEU A 9 24.64 -13.86 -15.51
C LEU A 9 24.18 -14.71 -14.32
N LEU A 10 25.04 -15.57 -13.75
CA LEU A 10 24.69 -16.44 -12.63
C LEU A 10 25.10 -15.93 -11.23
N ASN A 11 25.79 -14.80 -11.13
CA ASN A 11 25.96 -14.12 -9.86
C ASN A 11 24.75 -13.23 -9.57
N SER A 12 23.58 -13.86 -9.42
CA SER A 12 22.44 -13.19 -8.78
C SER A 12 22.86 -12.90 -7.35
N VAL A 13 23.19 -11.63 -7.08
CA VAL A 13 23.36 -11.11 -5.73
C VAL A 13 22.11 -11.50 -4.95
N GLU A 14 22.24 -12.47 -4.04
CA GLU A 14 21.15 -12.78 -3.12
C GLU A 14 20.69 -11.48 -2.46
N SER A 15 19.40 -11.19 -2.54
CA SER A 15 18.84 -9.97 -1.96
C SER A 15 19.11 -9.94 -0.45
N ALA A 16 19.30 -8.73 0.08
CA ALA A 16 19.69 -8.50 1.47
C ALA A 16 18.77 -9.22 2.50
N SER A 17 17.52 -9.51 2.11
CA SER A 17 16.53 -10.23 2.90
C SER A 17 16.75 -11.75 2.93
N ARG A 18 17.23 -12.36 1.83
CA ARG A 18 17.44 -13.81 1.73
C ARG A 18 18.60 -14.29 2.61
N ARG A 19 19.59 -13.41 2.86
CA ARG A 19 20.71 -13.67 3.79
C ARG A 19 20.29 -13.83 5.25
N LYS A 20 19.06 -13.45 5.62
CA LYS A 20 18.60 -13.35 7.02
C LYS A 20 17.72 -14.51 7.51
N ILE A 21 17.40 -15.52 6.69
CA ILE A 21 16.47 -16.57 7.11
C ILE A 21 17.19 -17.92 7.25
N LYS A 22 17.83 -18.12 8.40
CA LYS A 22 17.82 -19.44 9.03
C LYS A 22 16.51 -19.51 9.80
N ILE A 23 15.56 -20.34 9.37
CA ILE A 23 14.43 -20.72 10.22
C ILE A 23 15.09 -21.32 11.47
N PRO A 24 15.05 -20.69 12.64
CA PRO A 24 15.50 -21.38 13.83
C PRO A 24 14.57 -22.60 13.97
N ASP A 25 15.06 -23.72 14.53
CA ASP A 25 14.24 -24.88 14.91
C ASP A 25 13.07 -24.56 15.90
N LEU A 26 12.74 -23.27 16.10
CA LEU A 26 11.75 -22.64 16.96
C LEU A 26 10.28 -23.08 16.76
N LEU A 27 9.97 -23.96 15.80
CA LEU A 27 8.63 -24.54 15.66
C LEU A 27 8.53 -25.98 16.19
N LYS A 28 9.57 -26.52 16.83
CA LYS A 28 9.60 -27.92 17.29
C LYS A 28 8.95 -28.20 18.64
N GLU A 29 8.42 -27.21 19.36
CA GLU A 29 7.60 -27.48 20.55
C GLU A 29 6.26 -26.74 20.49
N GLN A 30 5.18 -27.52 20.53
CA GLN A 30 3.80 -27.04 20.63
C GLN A 30 3.59 -26.41 22.01
N ASP A 31 3.85 -25.10 22.16
CA ASP A 31 3.31 -24.37 23.31
C ASP A 31 1.81 -24.14 23.07
N SER A 32 1.01 -25.16 23.38
CA SER A 32 -0.46 -25.20 23.24
C SER A 32 -1.19 -24.13 24.07
N GLN A 33 -0.48 -23.38 24.93
CA GLN A 33 -1.08 -22.50 25.92
C GLN A 33 -1.34 -21.05 25.43
N ASN A 34 -0.87 -20.66 24.23
CA ASN A 34 -1.01 -19.27 23.74
C ASN A 34 -1.66 -19.16 22.35
N VAL A 35 -2.87 -19.73 22.21
CA VAL A 35 -3.68 -19.68 20.99
C VAL A 35 -5.05 -19.04 21.25
N ASN A 36 -5.60 -18.38 20.24
CA ASN A 36 -6.99 -17.90 20.25
C ASN A 36 -7.83 -18.84 19.37
N ILE A 37 -8.93 -19.34 19.92
CA ILE A 37 -9.87 -20.25 19.24
C ILE A 37 -11.26 -19.60 19.28
N ILE A 38 -11.95 -19.63 18.15
CA ILE A 38 -13.36 -19.22 18.07
C ILE A 38 -14.21 -20.44 18.39
N VAL A 39 -15.10 -20.32 19.37
CA VAL A 39 -15.94 -21.42 19.85
C VAL A 39 -17.36 -20.93 19.99
N GLU A 40 -18.33 -21.72 19.54
CA GLU A 40 -19.75 -21.47 19.79
C GLU A 40 -20.08 -21.71 21.27
N LEU A 41 -20.73 -20.75 21.92
CA LEU A 41 -20.96 -20.78 23.36
C LEU A 41 -21.81 -22.00 23.78
N ASP A 42 -22.81 -22.37 22.97
CA ASP A 42 -23.68 -23.52 23.24
C ASP A 42 -22.93 -24.85 23.19
N LEU A 43 -21.96 -24.99 22.28
CA LEU A 43 -21.11 -26.18 22.18
C LEU A 43 -20.16 -26.26 23.39
N LEU A 44 -19.55 -25.13 23.79
CA LEU A 44 -18.70 -25.07 24.98
C LEU A 44 -19.49 -25.38 26.25
N SER A 45 -20.69 -24.82 26.37
CA SER A 45 -21.62 -25.07 27.47
C SER A 45 -22.03 -26.54 27.53
N SER A 46 -22.35 -27.14 26.37
CA SER A 46 -22.68 -28.56 26.26
C SER A 46 -21.51 -29.48 26.64
N LEU A 47 -20.28 -29.13 26.23
CA LEU A 47 -19.08 -29.88 26.59
C LEU A 47 -18.83 -29.88 28.10
N MET A 48 -19.09 -28.75 28.76
CA MET A 48 -18.82 -28.58 30.19
C MET A 48 -19.92 -29.15 31.10
N LYS A 49 -21.16 -29.26 30.60
CA LYS A 49 -22.36 -29.58 31.40
C LYS A 49 -22.24 -30.83 32.28
N ASN A 50 -21.58 -31.88 31.78
CA ASN A 50 -21.45 -33.15 32.52
C ASN A 50 -20.16 -33.25 33.37
N LEU A 51 -19.30 -32.22 33.32
CA LEU A 51 -18.01 -32.20 34.01
C LEU A 51 -17.98 -31.21 35.18
N LEU A 52 -18.96 -30.31 35.27
CA LEU A 52 -19.00 -29.26 36.29
C LEU A 52 -19.88 -29.66 37.48
N CYS A 53 -19.41 -29.30 38.67
CA CYS A 53 -20.23 -29.22 39.88
C CYS A 53 -20.03 -27.84 40.53
N CYS A 54 -21.07 -27.33 41.19
CA CYS A 54 -20.97 -26.08 41.92
C CYS A 54 -20.04 -26.25 43.11
N LYS A 55 -19.05 -25.36 43.24
CA LYS A 55 -18.10 -25.36 44.37
C LYS A 55 -18.79 -25.21 45.74
N TYR A 56 -19.95 -24.57 45.79
CA TYR A 56 -20.63 -24.21 47.04
C TYR A 56 -21.66 -25.25 47.49
N CYS A 57 -22.49 -25.77 46.58
CA CYS A 57 -23.54 -26.73 46.91
C CYS A 57 -23.31 -28.13 46.35
N CYS A 58 -22.18 -28.37 45.69
CA CYS A 58 -21.78 -29.64 45.05
C CYS A 58 -22.76 -30.19 44.00
N SER A 59 -23.81 -29.43 43.65
CA SER A 59 -24.78 -29.83 42.62
C SER A 59 -24.14 -29.72 41.24
N SER A 60 -24.27 -30.77 40.44
CA SER A 60 -24.02 -30.75 38.99
C SER A 60 -25.28 -30.36 38.21
N GLU A 61 -26.42 -30.21 38.88
CA GLU A 61 -27.67 -29.84 38.24
C GLU A 61 -27.77 -28.33 38.03
N LYS A 62 -28.33 -27.95 36.88
CA LYS A 62 -28.65 -26.56 36.51
C LYS A 62 -27.47 -25.60 36.66
N ILE A 63 -26.28 -26.03 36.21
CA ILE A 63 -25.15 -25.13 35.95
C ILE A 63 -25.26 -24.62 34.51
N GLU A 64 -25.14 -23.31 34.32
CA GLU A 64 -25.24 -22.65 33.02
C GLU A 64 -23.99 -21.82 32.78
N LEU A 65 -23.34 -22.02 31.63
CA LEU A 65 -22.38 -21.07 31.06
C LEU A 65 -23.11 -20.15 30.09
N ARG A 66 -23.00 -18.84 30.31
CA ARG A 66 -23.64 -17.81 29.48
C ARG A 66 -22.75 -16.57 29.32
N GLU A 67 -23.19 -15.64 28.50
CA GLU A 67 -22.55 -14.32 28.37
C GLU A 67 -23.28 -13.26 29.20
N ASP A 68 -22.54 -12.43 29.94
CA ASP A 68 -23.05 -11.15 30.45
C ASP A 68 -22.95 -10.05 29.37
N LEU A 69 -24.08 -9.79 28.74
CA LEU A 69 -24.23 -8.79 27.67
C LEU A 69 -23.93 -7.35 28.13
N LYS A 70 -24.09 -7.02 29.42
CA LYS A 70 -23.86 -5.65 29.93
C LYS A 70 -22.37 -5.33 30.00
N SER A 71 -21.55 -6.34 30.27
CA SER A 71 -20.10 -6.22 30.39
C SER A 71 -19.36 -6.37 29.05
N ARG A 72 -20.06 -6.70 27.95
CA ARG A 72 -19.47 -6.84 26.61
C ARG A 72 -18.70 -5.57 26.18
N ARG A 73 -17.49 -5.76 25.65
CA ARG A 73 -16.64 -4.71 25.08
C ARG A 73 -16.07 -5.18 23.74
N GLY A 74 -16.84 -5.01 22.67
CA GLY A 74 -16.45 -5.51 21.33
C GLY A 74 -16.43 -7.04 21.30
N LEU A 75 -15.32 -7.62 20.86
CA LEU A 75 -15.10 -9.07 20.87
C LEU A 75 -14.71 -9.63 22.25
N ALA A 76 -14.40 -8.77 23.22
CA ALA A 76 -14.19 -9.20 24.59
C ALA A 76 -15.56 -9.33 25.27
N VAL A 77 -15.95 -10.57 25.54
CA VAL A 77 -17.22 -10.92 26.20
C VAL A 77 -16.95 -11.33 27.63
N SER A 78 -17.90 -11.09 28.52
CA SER A 78 -17.85 -11.61 29.89
C SER A 78 -18.56 -12.95 29.91
N LEU A 79 -17.81 -14.01 30.20
CA LEU A 79 -18.34 -15.37 30.36
C LEU A 79 -18.69 -15.56 31.83
N GLU A 80 -19.92 -15.95 32.10
CA GLU A 80 -20.47 -16.15 33.43
C GLU A 80 -20.93 -17.60 33.58
N ILE A 81 -20.50 -18.25 34.66
CA ILE A 81 -21.00 -19.56 35.09
C ILE A 81 -21.91 -19.33 36.30
N ILE A 82 -23.15 -19.78 36.21
CA ILE A 82 -24.14 -19.69 37.29
C ILE A 82 -24.60 -21.07 37.73
N CYS A 83 -24.71 -21.27 39.03
CA CYS A 83 -25.44 -22.39 39.61
C CYS A 83 -26.85 -21.95 40.01
N HIS A 84 -27.88 -22.46 39.34
CA HIS A 84 -29.28 -22.14 39.66
C HIS A 84 -29.81 -22.82 40.93
N ASN A 85 -29.00 -23.67 41.59
CA ASN A 85 -29.40 -24.31 42.85
C ASN A 85 -29.11 -23.44 44.08
N CYS A 86 -27.99 -22.70 44.07
CA CYS A 86 -27.59 -21.83 45.18
C CYS A 86 -27.38 -20.37 44.76
N GLU A 87 -27.71 -20.03 43.51
CA GLU A 87 -27.64 -18.69 42.91
C GLU A 87 -26.23 -18.08 42.84
N GLU A 88 -25.20 -18.83 43.22
CA GLU A 88 -23.80 -18.41 43.11
C GLU A 88 -23.34 -18.34 41.66
N SER A 89 -22.51 -17.34 41.37
CA SER A 89 -21.98 -17.08 40.03
C SER A 89 -20.50 -16.69 40.06
N THR A 90 -19.81 -16.96 38.97
CA THR A 90 -18.45 -16.47 38.73
C THR A 90 -18.33 -16.03 37.29
N SER A 91 -17.54 -15.00 37.03
CA SER A 91 -17.36 -14.49 35.68
C SER A 91 -15.91 -14.11 35.37
N THR A 92 -15.57 -14.16 34.09
CA THR A 92 -14.28 -13.71 33.58
C THR A 92 -14.41 -13.15 32.17
N MET A 93 -13.47 -12.29 31.77
CA MET A 93 -13.43 -11.78 30.41
C MET A 93 -12.74 -12.78 29.48
N SER A 94 -13.28 -12.94 28.26
CA SER A 94 -12.73 -13.82 27.22
C SER A 94 -11.39 -13.35 26.63
N SER A 95 -10.89 -12.19 27.06
CA SER A 95 -9.63 -11.60 26.60
C SER A 95 -8.93 -10.92 27.76
N LYS A 96 -7.59 -11.01 27.75
CA LYS A 96 -6.72 -10.22 28.63
C LYS A 96 -6.78 -8.74 28.26
N ILE A 97 -6.39 -7.90 29.20
CA ILE A 97 -6.26 -6.45 29.03
C ILE A 97 -4.77 -6.12 28.93
N SER A 98 -4.39 -5.49 27.82
CA SER A 98 -3.08 -4.88 27.63
C SER A 98 -3.27 -3.42 27.21
N ASN A 99 -2.51 -2.53 27.84
CA ASN A 99 -2.60 -1.08 27.60
C ASN A 99 -4.04 -0.51 27.67
N LYS A 100 -4.78 -0.90 28.72
CA LYS A 100 -6.18 -0.51 28.99
C LYS A 100 -7.19 -0.92 27.90
N CYS A 101 -6.80 -1.80 26.98
CA CYS A 101 -7.65 -2.33 25.92
C CYS A 101 -7.63 -3.86 25.95
N TYR A 102 -8.68 -4.51 25.47
CA TYR A 102 -8.67 -5.98 25.35
C TYR A 102 -7.85 -6.43 24.14
N ASP A 103 -6.98 -7.41 24.33
CA ASP A 103 -6.09 -7.95 23.29
C ASP A 103 -6.82 -8.35 22.02
N VAL A 104 -7.97 -9.03 22.14
CA VAL A 104 -8.77 -9.47 20.99
C VAL A 104 -9.25 -8.30 20.13
N ASN A 105 -9.57 -7.16 20.75
CA ASN A 105 -10.01 -5.95 20.05
C ASN A 105 -8.84 -5.25 19.36
N LEU A 106 -7.66 -5.21 20.00
CA LEU A 106 -6.44 -4.68 19.39
C LEU A 106 -6.00 -5.53 18.20
N ARG A 107 -6.03 -6.86 18.34
CA ARG A 107 -5.73 -7.82 17.27
C ARG A 107 -6.68 -7.67 16.08
N LEU A 108 -8.00 -7.56 16.32
CA LEU A 108 -8.97 -7.32 15.26
C LEU A 108 -8.67 -6.00 14.54
N THR A 109 -8.45 -4.92 15.30
CA THR A 109 -8.21 -3.60 14.74
C THR A 109 -6.94 -3.58 13.89
N TYR A 110 -5.83 -4.06 14.42
CA TYR A 110 -4.56 -4.14 13.72
C TYR A 110 -4.63 -5.04 12.50
N GLY A 111 -5.20 -6.24 12.66
CA GLY A 111 -5.36 -7.22 11.58
C GLY A 111 -6.17 -6.66 10.42
N MET A 112 -7.28 -5.97 10.68
CA MET A 112 -8.08 -5.31 9.65
C MET A 112 -7.28 -4.22 8.94
N ARG A 113 -6.59 -3.34 9.69
CA ARG A 113 -5.79 -2.26 9.09
C ARG A 113 -4.63 -2.80 8.25
N ALA A 114 -3.96 -3.85 8.71
CA ALA A 114 -2.86 -4.52 8.03
C ALA A 114 -3.23 -5.11 6.67
N ILE A 115 -4.52 -5.40 6.42
CA ILE A 115 -5.06 -5.89 5.14
C ILE A 115 -5.87 -4.81 4.39
N GLY A 116 -5.74 -3.55 4.80
CA GLY A 116 -6.41 -2.41 4.16
C GLY A 116 -7.92 -2.34 4.39
N LYS A 117 -8.38 -2.84 5.54
CA LYS A 117 -9.77 -2.79 6.00
C LYS A 117 -9.90 -1.97 7.28
N GLY A 118 -11.08 -1.41 7.51
CA GLY A 118 -11.41 -0.59 8.68
C GLY A 118 -12.63 -1.13 9.43
N GLY A 119 -13.15 -0.34 10.39
CA GLY A 119 -14.24 -0.77 11.27
C GLY A 119 -15.52 -1.21 10.57
N ALA A 120 -15.85 -0.63 9.41
CA ALA A 120 -17.01 -1.05 8.62
C ALA A 120 -16.85 -2.49 8.08
N ALA A 121 -15.67 -2.84 7.56
CA ALA A 121 -15.37 -4.20 7.12
C ALA A 121 -15.27 -5.15 8.31
N ALA A 122 -14.73 -4.70 9.45
CA ALA A 122 -14.72 -5.48 10.69
C ALA A 122 -16.15 -5.83 11.14
N ARG A 123 -17.10 -4.90 11.02
CA ARG A 123 -18.51 -5.14 11.35
C ARG A 123 -19.15 -6.21 10.46
N ILE A 124 -18.89 -6.15 9.14
CA ILE A 124 -19.35 -7.16 8.20
C ILE A 124 -18.73 -8.52 8.53
N PHE A 125 -17.42 -8.56 8.76
CA PHE A 125 -16.70 -9.79 9.13
C PHE A 125 -17.28 -10.42 10.40
N CYS A 126 -17.43 -9.64 11.47
CA CYS A 126 -18.01 -10.12 12.72
C CYS A 126 -19.44 -10.63 12.51
N GLY A 127 -20.29 -9.90 11.78
CA GLY A 127 -21.66 -10.32 11.51
C GLY A 127 -21.75 -11.62 10.70
N LEU A 128 -20.93 -11.78 9.66
CA LEU A 128 -20.90 -13.00 8.84
C LEU A 128 -20.37 -14.22 9.62
N MET A 129 -19.47 -14.00 10.57
CA MET A 129 -18.93 -15.03 11.45
C MET A 129 -19.81 -15.31 12.68
N ASN A 130 -20.98 -14.66 12.78
CA ASN A 130 -21.86 -14.71 13.96
C ASN A 130 -21.14 -14.34 15.28
N LEU A 131 -20.23 -13.36 15.22
CA LEU A 131 -19.48 -12.85 16.36
C LEU A 131 -20.12 -11.57 16.92
N PRO A 132 -19.83 -11.21 18.19
CA PRO A 132 -20.12 -9.88 18.72
C PRO A 132 -19.58 -8.76 17.80
N PRO A 133 -20.22 -7.57 17.79
CA PRO A 133 -19.75 -6.47 16.97
C PRO A 133 -18.33 -6.04 17.36
N PRO A 134 -17.56 -5.45 16.42
CA PRO A 134 -16.25 -4.88 16.73
C PRO A 134 -16.35 -3.80 17.82
N PRO A 135 -15.23 -3.45 18.49
CA PRO A 135 -15.25 -2.43 19.54
C PRO A 135 -15.81 -1.10 19.02
N ALA A 136 -16.75 -0.51 19.77
CA ALA A 136 -17.44 0.73 19.38
C ALA A 136 -16.45 1.89 19.08
N LYS A 137 -15.38 1.98 19.87
CA LYS A 137 -14.29 2.96 19.69
C LYS A 137 -13.16 2.40 18.82
N PHE A 138 -13.48 1.87 17.64
CA PHE A 138 -12.50 1.27 16.72
C PHE A 138 -11.37 2.27 16.39
N GLU A 139 -11.71 3.51 16.07
CA GLU A 139 -10.74 4.57 15.74
C GLU A 139 -9.81 4.94 16.90
N ARG A 140 -10.24 4.80 18.16
CA ARG A 140 -9.36 5.05 19.32
C ARG A 140 -8.15 4.10 19.33
N HIS A 141 -8.33 2.86 18.88
CA HIS A 141 -7.23 1.92 18.78
C HIS A 141 -6.23 2.34 17.68
N ASN A 142 -6.68 2.99 16.61
CA ASN A 142 -5.77 3.51 15.59
C ASN A 142 -4.76 4.52 16.17
N SER A 143 -5.22 5.48 16.98
CA SER A 143 -4.34 6.46 17.61
C SER A 143 -3.31 5.79 18.52
N LEU A 144 -3.71 4.72 19.21
CA LEU A 144 -2.80 3.93 20.02
C LEU A 144 -1.72 3.24 19.17
N PHE A 145 -2.11 2.58 18.08
CA PHE A 145 -1.17 1.95 17.16
C PHE A 145 -0.26 2.97 16.46
N LEU A 146 -0.77 4.16 16.12
CA LEU A 146 0.02 5.21 15.48
C LEU A 146 1.24 5.60 16.31
N ASN A 147 1.08 5.76 17.62
CA ASN A 147 2.18 6.10 18.51
C ASN A 147 3.25 5.00 18.54
N VAL A 148 2.81 3.74 18.63
CA VAL A 148 3.72 2.57 18.65
C VAL A 148 4.42 2.37 17.30
N LEU A 149 3.67 2.44 16.21
CA LEU A 149 4.19 2.29 14.86
C LEU A 149 5.19 3.38 14.52
N LYS A 150 4.97 4.61 14.98
CA LYS A 150 5.90 5.72 14.79
C LYS A 150 7.29 5.34 15.31
N THR A 151 7.41 4.99 16.58
CA THR A 151 8.68 4.60 17.21
C THR A 151 9.32 3.41 16.49
N ILE A 152 8.57 2.34 16.23
CA ILE A 152 9.12 1.14 15.58
C ILE A 152 9.57 1.44 14.14
N SER A 153 8.85 2.29 13.42
CA SER A 153 9.24 2.69 12.07
C SER A 153 10.48 3.59 12.07
N GLU A 154 10.63 4.48 13.04
CA GLU A 154 11.83 5.31 13.22
C GLU A 154 13.05 4.42 13.52
N ASP A 155 12.93 3.45 14.41
CA ASP A 155 14.01 2.49 14.70
C ASP A 155 14.40 1.66 13.47
N SER A 156 13.40 1.22 12.69
CA SER A 156 13.60 0.49 11.44
C SER A 156 14.36 1.31 10.39
N MET A 157 13.99 2.59 10.24
CA MET A 157 14.65 3.52 9.31
C MET A 157 16.06 3.88 9.78
N ASN A 158 16.27 4.11 11.08
CA ASN A 158 17.60 4.35 11.65
C ASN A 158 18.54 3.15 11.40
N ALA A 159 18.06 1.92 11.64
CA ALA A 159 18.80 0.72 11.32
C ALA A 159 19.10 0.60 9.82
N ALA A 160 18.15 0.96 8.95
CA ALA A 160 18.37 1.00 7.51
C ALA A 160 19.44 2.04 7.11
N VAL A 161 19.49 3.20 7.74
CA VAL A 161 20.56 4.20 7.52
C VAL A 161 21.91 3.64 7.95
N HIS A 162 22.01 3.05 9.15
CA HIS A 162 23.25 2.45 9.63
C HIS A 162 23.75 1.32 8.70
N GLU A 163 22.87 0.43 8.26
CA GLU A 163 23.20 -0.61 7.28
C GLU A 163 23.68 0.00 5.94
N ALA A 164 23.09 1.11 5.49
CA ALA A 164 23.49 1.79 4.26
C ALA A 164 24.88 2.44 4.38
N VAL A 165 25.18 3.08 5.52
CA VAL A 165 26.50 3.67 5.79
C VAL A 165 27.59 2.59 5.79
N ILE A 166 27.34 1.46 6.43
CA ILE A 166 28.28 0.32 6.43
C ILE A 166 28.49 -0.20 5.00
N ALA A 167 27.41 -0.34 4.21
CA ALA A 167 27.49 -0.76 2.81
C ALA A 167 28.18 0.26 1.90
N ASN A 168 28.34 1.51 2.35
CA ASN A 168 29.03 2.59 1.67
C ASN A 168 30.42 2.84 2.27
N ASP A 169 31.14 1.79 2.66
CA ASP A 169 32.48 1.85 3.25
C ASP A 169 32.58 2.79 4.48
N ASN A 170 31.55 2.76 5.32
CA ASN A 170 31.37 3.66 6.49
C ASN A 170 31.27 5.15 6.14
N ASN A 171 30.92 5.50 4.91
CA ASN A 171 30.70 6.88 4.50
C ASN A 171 29.22 7.27 4.65
N SER A 172 28.95 8.32 5.42
CA SER A 172 27.60 8.85 5.66
C SER A 172 26.99 9.58 4.46
N ASN A 173 27.77 9.86 3.42
CA ASN A 173 27.28 10.41 2.16
C ASN A 173 26.67 9.30 1.29
N ILE A 174 25.50 8.82 1.68
CA ILE A 174 24.73 7.77 0.99
C ILE A 174 23.83 8.38 -0.10
N ALA A 175 23.69 7.67 -1.21
CA ALA A 175 22.77 8.06 -2.28
C ALA A 175 21.34 7.61 -1.96
N VAL A 176 20.37 8.47 -2.28
CA VAL A 176 18.96 8.21 -1.99
C VAL A 176 18.11 8.36 -3.24
N ALA A 177 17.14 7.47 -3.40
CA ALA A 177 16.10 7.57 -4.41
C ALA A 177 14.80 8.02 -3.74
N ALA A 178 14.32 9.21 -4.08
CA ALA A 178 13.06 9.75 -3.58
C ALA A 178 11.92 9.54 -4.58
N ASP A 179 10.74 9.16 -4.08
CA ASP A 179 9.52 9.05 -4.89
C ASP A 179 8.30 9.60 -4.15
N GLY A 180 7.36 10.16 -4.92
CA GLY A 180 6.15 10.80 -4.41
C GLY A 180 4.89 10.16 -5.00
N THR A 181 3.98 9.72 -4.13
CA THR A 181 2.78 8.99 -4.53
C THR A 181 1.51 9.54 -3.88
N TRP A 182 0.42 9.56 -4.65
CA TRP A 182 -0.88 10.07 -4.19
C TRP A 182 -1.81 8.94 -3.81
N HIS A 183 -2.60 9.16 -2.76
CA HIS A 183 -3.56 8.17 -2.27
C HIS A 183 -4.62 7.80 -3.32
N LYS A 184 -4.95 8.71 -4.25
CA LYS A 184 -5.79 8.43 -5.40
C LYS A 184 -5.04 8.54 -6.72
N ARG A 185 -5.45 7.72 -7.70
CA ARG A 185 -5.01 7.88 -9.09
C ARG A 185 -5.55 9.20 -9.66
N GLY A 186 -4.75 9.85 -10.50
CA GLY A 186 -5.13 11.13 -11.11
C GLY A 186 -5.11 12.32 -10.15
N TYR A 187 -4.37 12.24 -9.03
CA TYR A 187 -4.16 13.36 -8.11
C TYR A 187 -5.45 13.91 -7.46
N SER A 188 -6.48 13.07 -7.34
CA SER A 188 -7.78 13.45 -6.78
C SER A 188 -7.87 13.34 -5.26
N SER A 189 -6.81 12.84 -4.59
CA SER A 189 -6.71 12.89 -3.13
C SER A 189 -6.00 14.15 -2.70
N LEU A 190 -6.41 14.69 -1.56
CA LEU A 190 -5.66 15.73 -0.86
C LEU A 190 -4.45 15.13 -0.12
N ASN A 191 -4.40 13.81 0.07
CA ASN A 191 -3.32 13.14 0.80
C ASN A 191 -2.30 12.49 -0.15
N GLY A 192 -1.02 12.66 0.18
CA GLY A 192 0.11 12.08 -0.55
C GLY A 192 1.21 11.62 0.41
N VAL A 193 2.15 10.83 -0.11
CA VAL A 193 3.31 10.32 0.62
C VAL A 193 4.54 10.56 -0.25
N VAL A 194 5.62 11.02 0.37
CA VAL A 194 6.95 11.06 -0.23
C VAL A 194 7.82 10.10 0.58
N CYS A 195 8.62 9.28 -0.10
CA CYS A 195 9.53 8.33 0.55
C CYS A 195 10.93 8.46 -0.04
N ALA A 196 11.94 8.21 0.79
CA ALA A 196 13.33 8.08 0.39
C ALA A 196 13.82 6.65 0.70
N THR A 197 14.39 6.01 -0.31
CA THR A 197 15.07 4.71 -0.15
C THR A 197 16.56 4.86 -0.39
N SER A 198 17.39 4.23 0.44
CA SER A 198 18.84 4.16 0.19
C SER A 198 19.11 3.37 -1.09
N VAL A 199 20.00 3.89 -1.92
CA VAL A 199 20.45 3.21 -3.14
C VAL A 199 21.29 1.99 -2.76
N GLU A 200 22.03 2.03 -1.65
CA GLU A 200 22.99 1.04 -1.17
C GLU A 200 22.35 -0.25 -0.67
N ASN A 201 21.25 -0.17 0.07
CA ASN A 201 20.56 -1.34 0.63
C ASN A 201 19.11 -1.51 0.16
N GLY A 202 18.56 -0.55 -0.59
CA GLY A 202 17.20 -0.60 -1.13
C GLY A 202 16.10 -0.44 -0.08
N LYS A 203 16.43 -0.06 1.17
CA LYS A 203 15.48 0.11 2.27
C LYS A 203 14.97 1.54 2.35
N VAL A 204 13.78 1.70 2.93
CA VAL A 204 13.22 3.02 3.26
C VAL A 204 14.00 3.59 4.43
N ILE A 205 14.50 4.81 4.27
CA ILE A 205 15.26 5.53 5.31
C ILE A 205 14.52 6.76 5.82
N ASP A 206 13.52 7.24 5.06
CA ASP A 206 12.67 8.35 5.47
C ASP A 206 11.35 8.34 4.69
N PHE A 207 10.31 8.93 5.27
CA PHE A 207 9.05 9.22 4.59
C PHE A 207 8.34 10.42 5.22
N GLU A 208 7.52 11.09 4.42
CA GLU A 208 6.61 12.12 4.91
C GLU A 208 5.22 11.94 4.30
N ALA A 209 4.19 11.99 5.15
CA ALA A 209 2.79 11.87 4.74
C ALA A 209 2.12 13.24 4.83
N LEU A 210 1.82 13.82 3.66
CA LEU A 210 1.35 15.19 3.52
C LEU A 210 -0.13 15.23 3.15
N THR A 211 -0.77 16.34 3.54
CA THR A 211 -2.13 16.66 3.11
C THR A 211 -2.21 18.08 2.57
N LYS A 212 -2.93 18.25 1.47
CA LYS A 212 -3.35 19.55 0.92
C LYS A 212 -4.55 20.13 1.67
N TYR A 213 -5.12 19.38 2.62
CA TYR A 213 -6.24 19.82 3.44
C TYR A 213 -5.74 20.31 4.80
N CYS A 214 -6.06 21.56 5.13
CA CYS A 214 -5.88 22.09 6.48
C CYS A 214 -7.21 22.71 6.93
N SER A 215 -7.79 22.18 8.01
CA SER A 215 -9.06 22.70 8.56
C SER A 215 -8.90 24.16 9.00
N SER A 216 -7.79 24.49 9.66
CA SER A 216 -7.50 25.86 10.08
C SER A 216 -7.39 26.81 8.89
N CYS A 217 -6.75 26.40 7.78
CA CYS A 217 -6.70 27.23 6.57
C CYS A 217 -8.08 27.39 5.92
N LYS A 218 -8.90 26.32 5.91
CA LYS A 218 -10.27 26.37 5.36
C LYS A 218 -11.16 27.32 6.17
N GLU A 219 -11.06 27.27 7.48
CA GLU A 219 -11.81 28.15 8.40
C GLU A 219 -11.32 29.60 8.33
N ALA A 220 -10.00 29.80 8.20
CA ALA A 220 -9.41 31.12 8.08
C ALA A 220 -9.75 31.83 6.75
N LYS A 221 -10.42 31.16 5.80
CA LYS A 221 -10.63 31.64 4.42
C LYS A 221 -9.37 32.36 3.92
N VAL A 222 -8.23 31.65 3.87
CA VAL A 222 -6.92 32.30 3.62
C VAL A 222 -6.89 33.13 2.33
N TYR A 223 -7.77 32.82 1.37
CA TYR A 223 -7.92 33.54 0.11
C TYR A 223 -9.09 34.54 0.07
N GLY A 224 -9.83 34.71 1.17
CA GLY A 224 -11.01 35.56 1.27
C GLY A 224 -12.10 35.14 0.28
N ASP A 225 -12.57 36.10 -0.52
CA ASP A 225 -13.49 35.90 -1.65
C ASP A 225 -12.76 35.66 -2.99
N THR A 226 -11.43 35.54 -2.96
CA THR A 226 -10.62 35.33 -4.18
C THR A 226 -10.86 33.92 -4.72
N GLU A 227 -11.39 33.83 -5.93
CA GLU A 227 -11.62 32.57 -6.62
C GLU A 227 -10.28 31.97 -7.05
N VAL A 228 -9.91 30.81 -6.48
CA VAL A 228 -8.69 30.10 -6.84
C VAL A 228 -8.96 29.22 -8.06
N GLU A 229 -8.45 29.64 -9.21
CA GLU A 229 -8.56 28.86 -10.44
C GLU A 229 -7.47 27.79 -10.53
N LYS A 230 -7.89 26.54 -10.76
CA LYS A 230 -6.97 25.41 -10.93
C LYS A 230 -6.38 25.43 -12.34
N LEU A 231 -5.08 25.70 -12.45
CA LEU A 231 -4.33 25.52 -13.70
C LEU A 231 -3.99 24.03 -13.95
N GLU A 232 -3.84 23.65 -15.23
CA GLU A 232 -3.45 22.30 -15.64
C GLU A 232 -2.05 22.31 -16.27
N TYR A 233 -1.16 21.42 -15.80
CA TYR A 233 0.15 21.22 -16.41
C TYR A 233 0.02 20.50 -17.77
N VAL A 234 0.79 20.92 -18.77
CA VAL A 234 0.80 20.33 -20.12
C VAL A 234 0.98 18.81 -20.07
N GLY A 235 1.90 18.32 -19.24
CA GLY A 235 2.16 16.88 -19.09
C GLY A 235 0.95 16.09 -18.59
N HIS A 236 0.07 16.70 -17.78
CA HIS A 236 -1.15 16.04 -17.31
C HIS A 236 -2.16 15.89 -18.46
N VAL A 237 -2.41 16.96 -19.22
CA VAL A 237 -3.33 16.94 -20.36
C VAL A 237 -2.80 16.04 -21.48
N GLN A 238 -1.48 16.01 -21.66
CA GLN A 238 -0.79 15.10 -22.57
C GLN A 238 -1.05 13.63 -22.21
N LYS A 239 -0.83 13.23 -20.95
CA LYS A 239 -1.13 11.85 -20.49
C LYS A 239 -2.61 11.50 -20.70
N ARG A 240 -3.51 12.47 -20.46
CA ARG A 240 -4.96 12.31 -20.64
C ARG A 240 -5.33 11.97 -22.10
N MET A 241 -4.69 12.61 -23.08
CA MET A 241 -4.87 12.28 -24.51
C MET A 241 -4.54 10.81 -24.79
N GLY A 242 -3.35 10.37 -24.38
CA GLY A 242 -2.93 8.98 -24.58
C GLY A 242 -3.84 7.97 -23.89
N THR A 243 -4.25 8.24 -22.64
CA THR A 243 -5.19 7.38 -21.91
C THR A 243 -6.52 7.24 -22.64
N ARG A 244 -7.10 8.34 -23.16
CA ARG A 244 -8.38 8.30 -23.88
C ARG A 244 -8.27 7.49 -25.18
N LEU A 245 -7.19 7.66 -25.95
CA LEU A 245 -6.97 6.87 -27.17
C LEU A 245 -6.75 5.38 -26.86
N ARG A 246 -6.02 5.03 -25.78
CA ARG A 246 -5.86 3.63 -25.35
C ARG A 246 -7.19 3.00 -24.91
N ILE A 247 -8.10 3.78 -24.30
CA ILE A 247 -9.45 3.31 -23.97
C ILE A 247 -10.24 3.02 -25.25
N ILE A 248 -10.19 3.91 -26.26
CA ILE A 248 -10.81 3.68 -27.57
C ILE A 248 -10.27 2.39 -28.21
N LEU A 249 -8.95 2.18 -28.20
CA LEU A 249 -8.34 0.94 -28.71
C LEU A 249 -8.86 -0.31 -28.00
N LYS A 250 -9.01 -0.23 -26.67
CA LYS A 250 -9.51 -1.35 -25.86
C LYS A 250 -10.99 -1.64 -26.16
N MET A 251 -11.82 -0.61 -26.29
CA MET A 251 -13.25 -0.74 -26.59
C MET A 251 -13.51 -1.17 -28.03
N SER A 252 -12.62 -0.80 -28.96
CA SER A 252 -12.74 -1.09 -30.39
C SER A 252 -12.22 -2.47 -30.79
N LYS A 253 -11.81 -3.30 -29.81
CA LYS A 253 -11.22 -4.62 -30.06
C LYS A 253 -12.29 -5.57 -30.62
N GLY A 254 -12.07 -6.07 -31.84
CA GLY A 254 -13.00 -6.95 -32.54
C GLY A 254 -14.06 -6.23 -33.39
N ILE A 255 -14.10 -4.90 -33.35
CA ILE A 255 -14.95 -4.10 -34.25
C ILE A 255 -14.27 -4.02 -35.62
N LYS A 256 -15.01 -4.45 -36.65
CA LYS A 256 -14.61 -4.33 -38.05
C LYS A 256 -15.14 -3.01 -38.60
N LEU A 257 -14.31 -2.29 -39.35
CA LEU A 257 -14.73 -1.11 -40.11
C LEU A 257 -15.49 -1.55 -41.37
N SER A 258 -16.01 -0.58 -42.13
CA SER A 258 -16.73 -0.80 -43.40
C SER A 258 -15.93 -1.61 -44.42
N ASP A 259 -14.60 -1.63 -44.30
CA ASP A 259 -13.69 -2.44 -45.12
C ASP A 259 -13.47 -3.88 -44.61
N GLY A 260 -14.23 -4.32 -43.60
CA GLY A 260 -14.16 -5.67 -43.04
C GLY A 260 -12.91 -5.95 -42.17
N LYS A 261 -12.03 -4.97 -42.00
CA LYS A 261 -10.79 -5.10 -41.21
C LYS A 261 -10.95 -4.47 -39.82
N ASN A 262 -10.17 -4.96 -38.86
CA ASN A 262 -10.17 -4.45 -37.48
C ASN A 262 -9.67 -3.01 -37.41
N ILE A 263 -10.15 -2.22 -36.46
CA ILE A 263 -9.64 -0.86 -36.16
C ILE A 263 -8.12 -0.84 -35.89
N LEU A 264 -7.52 -1.98 -35.52
CA LEU A 264 -6.10 -2.15 -35.18
C LEU A 264 -5.32 -2.75 -36.36
N GLY A 265 -4.16 -2.19 -36.73
CA GLY A 265 -3.29 -2.78 -37.75
C GLY A 265 -2.32 -1.79 -38.41
N ARG A 266 -1.57 -2.26 -39.41
CA ARG A 266 -0.65 -1.43 -40.23
C ARG A 266 -1.46 -0.37 -40.98
N GLY A 267 -1.11 0.91 -40.81
CA GLY A 267 -1.87 2.05 -41.38
C GLY A 267 -3.15 2.40 -40.61
N ARG A 268 -3.28 1.96 -39.36
CA ARG A 268 -4.41 2.26 -38.46
C ARG A 268 -3.91 2.53 -37.05
N LEU A 269 -4.79 3.08 -36.21
CA LEU A 269 -4.49 3.41 -34.83
C LEU A 269 -3.86 2.23 -34.07
N THR A 270 -2.56 2.31 -33.80
CA THR A 270 -1.79 1.35 -32.99
C THR A 270 -1.37 1.94 -31.65
N LEU A 271 -0.94 1.11 -30.69
CA LEU A 271 -0.34 1.60 -29.43
C LEU A 271 0.84 2.55 -29.69
N LYS A 272 1.70 2.22 -30.65
CA LYS A 272 2.84 3.05 -31.06
C LYS A 272 2.39 4.40 -31.62
N GLU A 273 1.31 4.42 -32.41
CA GLU A 273 0.73 5.67 -32.91
C GLU A 273 0.08 6.49 -31.80
N VAL A 274 -0.56 5.85 -30.82
CA VAL A 274 -1.09 6.56 -29.64
C VAL A 274 0.03 7.21 -28.84
N ASP A 275 1.16 6.53 -28.66
CA ASP A 275 2.33 7.11 -27.98
C ASP A 275 2.90 8.29 -28.79
N SER A 276 2.93 8.19 -30.12
CA SER A 276 3.33 9.27 -31.02
C SER A 276 2.38 10.47 -30.94
N ILE A 277 1.06 10.26 -31.02
CA ILE A 277 0.04 11.33 -30.89
C ILE A 277 0.14 11.98 -29.52
N GLN A 278 0.28 11.18 -28.46
CA GLN A 278 0.47 11.66 -27.10
C GLN A 278 1.72 12.55 -27.02
N HIS A 279 2.84 12.17 -27.64
CA HIS A 279 4.05 12.97 -27.65
C HIS A 279 3.86 14.31 -28.39
N TYR A 280 3.37 14.26 -29.64
CA TYR A 280 3.18 15.45 -30.46
C TYR A 280 2.14 16.41 -29.87
N TYR A 281 1.08 15.90 -29.23
CA TYR A 281 0.10 16.74 -28.53
C TYR A 281 0.76 17.61 -27.45
N GLY A 282 1.67 17.03 -26.66
CA GLY A 282 2.43 17.78 -25.67
C GLY A 282 3.42 18.78 -26.26
N LEU A 283 3.97 18.50 -27.45
CA LEU A 283 4.81 19.44 -28.18
C LEU A 283 4.01 20.59 -28.78
N ALA A 284 2.84 20.33 -29.35
CA ALA A 284 1.96 21.34 -29.94
C ALA A 284 1.56 22.41 -28.91
N ILE A 285 1.27 22.01 -27.67
CA ILE A 285 1.00 22.97 -26.59
C ILE A 285 2.27 23.75 -26.22
N ARG A 286 3.40 23.07 -26.01
CA ARG A 286 4.66 23.71 -25.56
C ARG A 286 5.26 24.67 -26.58
N LYS A 287 5.09 24.42 -27.88
CA LYS A 287 5.64 25.26 -28.96
C LYS A 287 4.75 26.46 -29.31
N ASN A 288 3.54 26.55 -28.76
CA ASN A 288 2.56 27.59 -29.11
C ASN A 288 1.96 28.30 -27.88
N LEU A 289 2.74 28.48 -26.80
CA LEU A 289 2.25 29.01 -25.52
C LEU A 289 1.68 30.44 -25.57
N SER A 290 1.98 31.19 -26.63
CA SER A 290 1.55 32.58 -26.82
C SER A 290 0.10 32.74 -27.27
N SER A 291 -0.56 31.67 -27.75
CA SER A 291 -1.89 31.77 -28.36
C SER A 291 -2.66 30.46 -28.29
N VAL A 292 -3.89 30.52 -27.78
CA VAL A 292 -4.77 29.34 -27.69
C VAL A 292 -5.16 28.85 -29.08
N GLU A 293 -5.35 29.77 -30.02
CA GLU A 293 -5.65 29.51 -31.43
C GLU A 293 -4.49 28.76 -32.09
N ASP A 294 -3.24 29.13 -31.79
CA ASP A 294 -2.05 28.45 -32.30
C ASP A 294 -1.88 27.05 -31.73
N VAL A 295 -2.12 26.89 -30.42
CA VAL A 295 -2.18 25.57 -29.76
C VAL A 295 -3.23 24.69 -30.44
N LYS A 296 -4.45 25.23 -30.67
CA LYS A 296 -5.53 24.50 -31.35
C LYS A 296 -5.12 24.11 -32.77
N ARG A 297 -4.59 25.04 -33.56
CA ARG A 297 -4.12 24.79 -34.94
C ARG A 297 -3.06 23.69 -34.97
N ALA A 298 -2.07 23.77 -34.09
CA ALA A 298 -1.00 22.78 -34.01
C ALA A 298 -1.48 21.40 -33.53
N ILE A 299 -2.45 21.34 -32.61
CA ILE A 299 -3.06 20.07 -32.18
C ILE A 299 -3.85 19.44 -33.34
N TRP A 300 -4.65 20.23 -34.05
CA TRP A 300 -5.43 19.75 -35.20
C TRP A 300 -4.54 19.32 -36.36
N ALA A 301 -3.39 19.97 -36.57
CA ALA A 301 -2.39 19.55 -37.54
C ALA A 301 -1.94 18.10 -37.33
N ILE A 302 -1.82 17.64 -36.07
CA ILE A 302 -1.47 16.24 -35.76
C ILE A 302 -2.57 15.31 -36.27
N TYR A 303 -3.84 15.65 -36.03
CA TYR A 303 -4.97 14.84 -36.47
C TYR A 303 -5.03 14.76 -38.00
N PHE A 304 -4.96 15.90 -38.69
CA PHE A 304 -4.98 15.95 -40.15
C PHE A 304 -3.78 15.25 -40.77
N HIS A 305 -2.58 15.39 -40.19
CA HIS A 305 -1.40 14.65 -40.63
C HIS A 305 -1.59 13.13 -40.50
N LYS A 306 -2.29 12.66 -39.46
CA LYS A 306 -2.62 11.24 -39.28
C LYS A 306 -3.77 10.75 -40.17
N LEU A 307 -4.62 11.64 -40.68
CA LEU A 307 -5.64 11.35 -41.68
C LEU A 307 -5.11 11.44 -43.12
N SER A 308 -3.99 12.12 -43.33
CA SER A 308 -3.37 12.32 -44.64
C SER A 308 -3.05 10.98 -45.30
N THR A 309 -3.38 10.87 -46.59
CA THR A 309 -3.03 9.72 -47.45
C THR A 309 -2.33 10.24 -48.70
N GLU A 310 -1.64 9.36 -49.44
CA GLU A 310 -1.00 9.74 -50.72
C GLU A 310 -2.00 10.33 -51.72
N ASP A 311 -3.23 9.80 -51.74
CA ASP A 311 -4.32 10.26 -52.62
C ASP A 311 -5.06 11.50 -52.08
N ASN A 312 -4.92 11.82 -50.79
CA ASN A 312 -5.58 12.97 -50.16
C ASN A 312 -4.66 13.60 -49.09
N PRO A 313 -3.73 14.48 -49.49
CA PRO A 313 -2.75 15.07 -48.59
C PRO A 313 -3.38 16.14 -47.69
N GLN A 314 -3.36 15.91 -46.38
CA GLN A 314 -3.92 16.78 -45.35
C GLN A 314 -2.81 17.50 -44.56
N HIS A 315 -1.85 18.10 -45.29
CA HIS A 315 -0.64 18.73 -44.72
C HIS A 315 -0.75 20.25 -44.51
N ALA A 316 -1.91 20.87 -44.77
CA ALA A 316 -2.10 22.32 -44.76
C ALA A 316 -1.75 23.01 -43.42
N LEU A 317 -1.67 22.26 -42.32
CA LEU A 317 -1.33 22.77 -40.99
C LEU A 317 0.01 22.22 -40.45
N CYS A 318 0.76 21.47 -41.24
CA CYS A 318 1.97 20.78 -40.79
C CYS A 318 3.20 21.70 -40.90
N PRO A 319 3.87 22.06 -39.79
CA PRO A 319 5.20 22.62 -39.88
C PRO A 319 6.18 21.53 -40.36
N LEU A 320 7.13 21.90 -41.24
CA LEU A 320 8.24 21.05 -41.65
C LEU A 320 9.09 20.71 -40.40
N VAL A 321 9.04 19.47 -39.91
CA VAL A 321 9.83 19.05 -38.75
C VAL A 321 11.08 18.31 -39.24
N ASN A 322 12.24 18.94 -39.08
CA ASN A 322 13.54 18.32 -39.34
C ASN A 322 13.88 17.29 -38.25
N PHE A 323 14.41 16.15 -38.68
CA PHE A 323 14.93 15.05 -37.85
C PHE A 323 16.21 15.41 -37.05
N ILE A 324 16.60 16.68 -37.02
CA ILE A 324 17.86 17.19 -36.45
C ILE A 324 17.80 17.29 -34.90
N GLU A 325 16.61 17.31 -34.29
CA GLU A 325 16.47 17.40 -32.83
C GLU A 325 16.90 16.11 -32.08
N SER A 326 16.99 14.94 -32.73
CA SER A 326 17.37 13.69 -32.05
C SER A 326 18.84 13.65 -31.66
N GLU A 327 19.74 14.24 -32.45
CA GLU A 327 21.17 14.27 -32.15
C GLU A 327 21.45 14.96 -30.81
N LYS A 328 20.77 16.09 -30.57
CA LYS A 328 20.86 16.81 -29.28
C LYS A 328 20.41 15.93 -28.12
N VAL A 329 19.30 15.20 -28.26
CA VAL A 329 18.81 14.29 -27.21
C VAL A 329 19.81 13.18 -26.90
N PHE A 330 20.39 12.56 -27.92
CA PHE A 330 21.40 11.52 -27.72
C PHE A 330 22.68 12.09 -27.10
N ARG A 331 23.14 13.27 -27.52
CA ARG A 331 24.28 13.95 -26.91
C ARG A 331 24.01 14.25 -25.43
N ASP A 332 22.87 14.87 -25.12
CA ASP A 332 22.49 15.22 -23.75
C ASP A 332 22.36 13.96 -22.85
N LEU A 333 21.81 12.85 -23.38
CA LEU A 333 21.65 11.58 -22.63
C LEU A 333 22.93 10.74 -22.56
N THR A 334 23.97 11.08 -23.33
CA THR A 334 25.28 10.43 -23.30
C THR A 334 26.36 11.29 -22.64
N GLU A 335 25.98 12.41 -22.04
CA GLU A 335 26.89 13.28 -21.30
C GLU A 335 27.61 12.51 -20.19
N LYS A 336 28.94 12.68 -20.10
CA LYS A 336 29.81 11.86 -19.24
C LYS A 336 29.37 11.92 -17.78
N ASP A 337 29.01 13.10 -17.28
CA ASP A 337 28.64 13.28 -15.87
C ASP A 337 27.23 12.74 -15.56
N LEU A 338 26.35 12.65 -16.55
CA LEU A 338 25.08 11.93 -16.41
C LEU A 338 25.34 10.42 -16.35
N LEU A 339 26.10 9.88 -17.29
CA LEU A 339 26.38 8.44 -17.35
C LEU A 339 27.19 7.94 -16.15
N LYS A 340 28.12 8.74 -15.61
CA LYS A 340 28.82 8.44 -14.34
C LYS A 340 27.84 8.18 -13.18
N LYS A 341 26.73 8.92 -13.13
CA LYS A 341 25.69 8.73 -12.10
C LYS A 341 24.90 7.44 -12.29
N CYS A 342 24.98 6.79 -13.46
CA CYS A 342 24.30 5.52 -13.73
C CYS A 342 25.21 4.30 -13.57
N LEU A 343 26.53 4.48 -13.34
CA LEU A 343 27.50 3.39 -13.26
C LEU A 343 27.24 2.40 -12.12
N HIS A 344 26.43 2.79 -11.12
CA HIS A 344 25.99 1.88 -10.06
C HIS A 344 24.98 0.81 -10.57
N GLY A 345 24.38 0.98 -11.76
CA GLY A 345 23.54 -0.02 -12.43
C GLY A 345 22.23 -0.39 -11.72
N ARG A 346 21.78 0.42 -10.74
CA ARG A 346 20.59 0.13 -9.91
C ARG A 346 19.34 0.79 -10.48
N THR A 347 18.17 0.21 -10.20
CA THR A 347 16.86 0.65 -10.71
C THR A 347 15.99 1.25 -9.60
N GLN A 348 14.92 1.96 -9.98
CA GLN A 348 13.93 2.52 -9.04
C GLN A 348 12.95 1.46 -8.49
N ASN A 349 13.19 0.16 -8.74
CA ASN A 349 12.32 -0.93 -8.30
C ASN A 349 11.96 -0.92 -6.79
N PRO A 350 12.85 -0.50 -5.86
CA PRO A 350 12.51 -0.43 -4.44
C PRO A 350 11.36 0.53 -4.14
N ASN A 351 11.34 1.73 -4.74
CA ASN A 351 10.26 2.70 -4.55
C ASN A 351 8.93 2.21 -5.11
N GLU A 352 8.93 1.58 -6.30
CA GLU A 352 7.71 1.00 -6.87
C GLU A 352 7.16 -0.15 -6.00
N SER A 353 8.07 -0.97 -5.47
CA SER A 353 7.73 -2.08 -4.56
C SER A 353 7.20 -1.57 -3.23
N PHE A 354 7.82 -0.54 -2.65
CA PHE A 354 7.38 0.08 -1.41
C PHE A 354 6.02 0.77 -1.58
N ASN A 355 5.82 1.51 -2.67
CA ASN A 355 4.53 2.08 -3.03
C ASN A 355 3.44 1.00 -3.06
N LYS A 356 3.72 -0.16 -3.66
CA LYS A 356 2.79 -1.29 -3.64
C LYS A 356 2.47 -1.73 -2.20
N CYS A 357 3.47 -1.88 -1.33
CA CYS A 357 3.26 -2.22 0.07
C CYS A 357 2.37 -1.21 0.82
N ILE A 358 2.54 0.09 0.59
CA ILE A 358 1.65 1.13 1.15
C ILE A 358 0.21 0.88 0.67
N TRP A 359 0.01 0.67 -0.63
CA TRP A 359 -1.32 0.61 -1.22
C TRP A 359 -2.06 -0.71 -1.00
N GLU A 360 -1.37 -1.77 -0.58
CA GLU A 360 -1.99 -2.98 -0.02
C GLU A 360 -2.66 -2.71 1.33
N ARG A 361 -2.05 -1.85 2.16
CA ARG A 361 -2.60 -1.40 3.46
C ARG A 361 -3.57 -0.24 3.32
N ILE A 362 -3.42 0.56 2.28
CA ILE A 362 -4.26 1.74 2.03
C ILE A 362 -4.76 1.69 0.59
N PRO A 363 -5.78 0.88 0.27
CA PRO A 363 -6.23 0.74 -1.11
C PRO A 363 -6.63 2.08 -1.72
N LYS A 364 -6.12 2.38 -2.93
CA LYS A 364 -6.45 3.62 -3.66
C LYS A 364 -7.93 3.74 -4.05
N THR A 365 -8.74 2.71 -3.80
CA THR A 365 -10.18 2.68 -4.09
C THR A 365 -11.01 3.36 -3.00
N VAL A 366 -10.51 3.46 -1.77
CA VAL A 366 -11.21 4.08 -0.63
C VAL A 366 -10.55 5.40 -0.22
N PHE A 367 -11.32 6.33 0.34
CA PHE A 367 -10.77 7.54 0.97
C PHE A 367 -10.44 7.26 2.44
N VAL A 368 -9.30 7.75 2.91
CA VAL A 368 -8.87 7.61 4.31
C VAL A 368 -8.31 8.94 4.80
N GLY A 369 -8.50 9.22 6.09
CA GLY A 369 -7.89 10.37 6.75
C GLY A 369 -6.36 10.25 6.85
N ILE A 370 -5.69 11.37 7.13
CA ILE A 370 -4.22 11.44 7.19
C ILE A 370 -3.63 10.50 8.26
N GLU A 371 -4.31 10.33 9.39
CA GLU A 371 -3.89 9.41 10.44
C GLU A 371 -3.89 7.95 9.97
N THR A 372 -4.94 7.52 9.27
CA THR A 372 -4.98 6.17 8.69
C THR A 372 -3.92 5.99 7.60
N LEU A 373 -3.65 7.03 6.81
CA LEU A 373 -2.55 7.00 5.83
C LEU A 373 -1.20 6.83 6.54
N LYS A 374 -0.92 7.63 7.58
CA LYS A 374 0.31 7.53 8.38
C LYS A 374 0.49 6.13 8.98
N PHE A 375 -0.58 5.57 9.55
CA PHE A 375 -0.58 4.19 10.05
C PHE A 375 -0.14 3.21 8.96
N GLY A 376 -0.76 3.30 7.77
CA GLY A 376 -0.49 2.36 6.68
C GLY A 376 0.91 2.49 6.11
N VAL A 377 1.47 3.71 6.09
CA VAL A 377 2.86 3.95 5.66
C VAL A 377 3.84 3.41 6.70
N MET A 378 3.64 3.67 7.99
CA MET A 378 4.51 3.16 9.05
C MET A 378 4.51 1.62 9.11
N ASP A 379 3.34 0.98 9.03
CA ASP A 379 3.27 -0.50 8.93
C ASP A 379 3.88 -1.02 7.61
N ALA A 380 3.84 -0.24 6.53
CA ALA A 380 4.54 -0.59 5.30
C ALA A 380 6.07 -0.50 5.47
N VAL A 381 6.58 0.54 6.14
CA VAL A 381 8.03 0.72 6.40
C VAL A 381 8.58 -0.47 7.16
N ILE A 382 8.00 -0.81 8.32
CA ILE A 382 8.50 -1.92 9.15
C ILE A 382 8.45 -3.24 8.39
N CYS A 383 7.38 -3.48 7.62
CA CYS A 383 7.26 -4.70 6.85
C CYS A 383 8.28 -4.74 5.72
N PHE A 384 8.44 -3.63 4.99
CA PHE A 384 9.34 -3.53 3.85
C PHE A 384 10.79 -3.71 4.28
N ASN A 385 11.24 -2.96 5.29
CA ASN A 385 12.61 -2.96 5.77
C ASN A 385 13.00 -4.24 6.53
N ASP A 386 12.13 -4.72 7.43
CA ASP A 386 12.53 -5.69 8.47
C ASP A 386 11.85 -7.04 8.38
N GLY A 387 10.77 -7.19 7.61
CA GLY A 387 9.95 -8.40 7.70
C GLY A 387 8.52 -8.12 8.12
N TYR A 388 7.57 -8.93 7.68
CA TYR A 388 6.24 -9.03 8.30
C TYR A 388 6.36 -9.47 9.77
N VAL A 389 7.39 -10.24 10.12
CA VAL A 389 7.71 -10.61 11.52
C VAL A 389 7.90 -9.39 12.43
N SER A 390 8.31 -8.24 11.90
CA SER A 390 8.44 -6.99 12.67
C SER A 390 7.14 -6.53 13.32
N ARG A 391 5.98 -6.98 12.83
CA ARG A 391 4.68 -6.75 13.46
C ARG A 391 4.56 -7.36 14.86
N ILE A 392 5.41 -8.33 15.22
CA ILE A 392 5.52 -8.83 16.60
C ILE A 392 5.93 -7.70 17.55
N LYS A 393 6.90 -6.86 17.15
CA LYS A 393 7.36 -5.70 17.93
C LYS A 393 6.21 -4.74 18.26
N VAL A 394 5.24 -4.61 17.34
CA VAL A 394 4.04 -3.77 17.56
C VAL A 394 3.15 -4.35 18.66
N PHE A 395 2.98 -5.67 18.70
CA PHE A 395 2.26 -6.33 19.78
C PHE A 395 3.01 -6.23 21.12
N GLU A 396 4.31 -6.48 21.12
CA GLU A 396 5.15 -6.40 22.33
C GLU A 396 5.14 -5.00 22.94
N ALA A 397 5.27 -3.95 22.12
CA ALA A 397 5.17 -2.56 22.55
C ALA A 397 3.80 -2.17 23.13
N LEU A 398 2.76 -2.96 22.83
CA LEU A 398 1.43 -2.81 23.43
C LEU A 398 1.22 -3.73 24.65
N GLY A 399 2.22 -4.51 25.06
CA GLY A 399 2.12 -5.49 26.14
C GLY A 399 1.34 -6.75 25.73
N ILE A 400 1.24 -7.04 24.43
CA ILE A 400 0.56 -8.23 23.92
C ILE A 400 1.64 -9.26 23.56
N LYS A 401 1.62 -10.44 24.23
CA LYS A 401 2.47 -11.57 23.85
C LYS A 401 2.09 -12.02 22.43
N SER A 402 3.05 -12.18 21.53
CA SER A 402 2.83 -12.82 20.24
C SER A 402 2.29 -14.24 20.44
N GLY A 403 1.25 -14.59 19.69
CA GLY A 403 0.66 -15.94 19.75
C GLY A 403 1.31 -16.85 18.72
N TYR A 404 1.35 -18.16 18.97
CA TYR A 404 1.95 -19.14 18.07
C TYR A 404 1.47 -18.99 16.61
N ASN A 405 0.15 -18.87 16.42
CA ASN A 405 -0.45 -18.68 15.09
C ASN A 405 -0.05 -17.35 14.43
N THR A 406 0.23 -16.31 15.23
CA THR A 406 0.71 -15.01 14.71
C THR A 406 2.13 -15.15 14.18
N GLU A 407 3.05 -15.68 14.98
CA GLU A 407 4.45 -15.84 14.61
C GLU A 407 4.59 -16.73 13.38
N ARG A 408 3.96 -17.91 13.42
CA ARG A 408 3.96 -18.87 12.31
C ARG A 408 3.46 -18.22 11.02
N ALA A 409 2.35 -17.47 11.07
CA ALA A 409 1.80 -16.82 9.88
C ALA A 409 2.75 -15.76 9.31
N LEU A 410 3.34 -14.91 10.16
CA LEU A 410 4.25 -13.85 9.72
C LEU A 410 5.54 -14.42 9.13
N HIS A 411 6.12 -15.46 9.73
CA HIS A 411 7.30 -16.14 9.18
C HIS A 411 7.01 -16.81 7.84
N ILE A 412 5.85 -17.47 7.69
CA ILE A 412 5.45 -18.06 6.39
C ILE A 412 5.33 -16.98 5.31
N ILE A 413 4.78 -15.81 5.65
CA ILE A 413 4.68 -14.69 4.71
C ILE A 413 6.07 -14.20 4.32
N ASP A 414 6.96 -14.00 5.29
CA ASP A 414 8.33 -13.54 5.01
C ASP A 414 9.12 -14.53 4.15
N ASN A 415 8.97 -15.83 4.37
CA ASN A 415 9.61 -16.87 3.54
C ASN A 415 9.17 -16.84 2.07
N LYS A 416 7.97 -16.30 1.78
CA LYS A 416 7.44 -16.16 0.43
C LYS A 416 7.79 -14.82 -0.22
N ARG A 417 8.49 -13.92 0.48
CA ARG A 417 8.90 -12.64 -0.08
C ARG A 417 10.03 -12.87 -1.08
N ILE A 418 9.70 -12.64 -2.34
CA ILE A 418 10.66 -12.55 -3.42
C ILE A 418 10.97 -11.05 -3.56
N PHE A 419 12.18 -10.64 -3.19
CA PHE A 419 12.76 -9.37 -3.67
C PHE A 419 13.95 -9.69 -4.53
#